data_AF-A0A2V8M7R4-F1
#
_entry.id   AF-A0A2V8M7R4-F1
#
_cell.length_a   1.000
_cell.length_b   1.000
_cell.length_c   1.000
_cell.angle_alpha   90.00
_cell.angle_beta   90.00
_cell.angle_gamma   90.00
#
_symmetry.space_group_name_H-M   'P 1'
#
loop_
_entity.id
_entity.type
_entity.pdbx_description
1 polymer ?
#
loop_
_entity_poly.entity_id
_entity_poly.type
_entity_poly.pdbx_seq_one_letter_code
_entity_poly.pdbx_strand_id
1 'polypeptide(L)'
;MRPARDTCEHCHSPETPQDDKLKVIRHYDNDEQNTEKTTVLLMKIGTKIHKAHVGLDIEYISSGSDPQTISTVIAAGKTYSVEGALASGPTRRMDCMDCHNRSGHDFETPESAVDQAIASGKLDRSRPFARRDVVAALKAQAGLEQQPSSVRMILSENVFPEMSISWGTYPNNAGHEKFPGCFRCHDGQHVTKTGDSITQDCGACHELVAVDEQNPKILKDLGLQ
;
A
#
# COMPACT_ATOMS: atom_id res chain seq x y z
N MET A 1 -15.12 -15.10 4.66
CA MET A 1 -13.92 -14.90 5.51
C MET A 1 -14.43 -14.76 6.95
N ARG A 2 -13.72 -15.30 7.94
CA ARG A 2 -14.08 -15.01 9.35
C ARG A 2 -13.85 -13.51 9.61
N PRO A 3 -14.68 -12.84 10.44
CA PRO A 3 -14.44 -11.45 10.82
C PRO A 3 -13.03 -11.27 11.38
N ALA A 4 -12.41 -10.12 11.13
CA ALA A 4 -11.07 -9.84 11.66
C ALA A 4 -10.96 -10.01 13.19
N ARG A 5 -12.06 -9.79 13.93
CA ARG A 5 -12.14 -10.02 15.38
C ARG A 5 -11.82 -11.47 15.77
N ASP A 6 -12.24 -12.42 14.96
CA ASP A 6 -12.10 -13.85 15.23
C ASP A 6 -10.76 -14.43 14.76
N THR A 7 -9.90 -13.61 14.15
CA THR A 7 -8.63 -14.05 13.56
C THR A 7 -7.47 -13.15 13.97
N CYS A 8 -7.55 -11.85 13.69
CA CYS A 8 -6.48 -10.88 13.87
C CYS A 8 -6.37 -10.42 15.33
N GLU A 9 -7.52 -10.12 15.97
CA GLU A 9 -7.56 -9.46 17.29
C GLU A 9 -7.12 -10.36 18.45
N HIS A 10 -7.00 -11.66 18.24
CA HIS A 10 -6.51 -12.60 19.25
C HIS A 10 -5.02 -12.44 19.55
N CYS A 11 -4.24 -11.93 18.58
CA CYS A 11 -2.80 -11.71 18.72
C CYS A 11 -2.42 -10.22 18.73
N HIS A 12 -3.13 -9.38 17.95
CA HIS A 12 -2.92 -7.93 17.91
C HIS A 12 -4.25 -7.21 18.14
N SER A 13 -4.54 -6.92 19.41
CA SER A 13 -5.83 -6.34 19.83
C SER A 13 -5.81 -4.81 19.84
N PRO A 14 -6.97 -4.15 19.76
CA PRO A 14 -7.10 -2.70 19.97
C PRO A 14 -6.58 -2.23 21.34
N GLU A 15 -6.54 -3.11 22.33
CA GLU A 15 -6.08 -2.81 23.69
C GLU A 15 -4.55 -2.78 23.81
N THR A 16 -3.83 -3.25 22.79
CA THR A 16 -2.36 -3.16 22.71
C THR A 16 -1.99 -2.25 21.55
N PRO A 17 -1.89 -0.92 21.78
CA PRO A 17 -1.60 0.04 20.72
C PRO A 17 -0.28 -0.29 20.02
N GLN A 18 -0.29 -0.15 18.70
CA GLN A 18 0.94 -0.18 17.91
C GLN A 18 1.61 1.20 17.99
N ASP A 19 2.94 1.22 17.93
CA ASP A 19 3.67 2.46 17.76
C ASP A 19 3.63 2.94 16.30
N ASP A 20 3.92 4.23 16.11
CA ASP A 20 4.20 4.78 14.80
C ASP A 20 5.48 4.14 14.23
N LYS A 21 5.53 3.96 12.91
CA LYS A 21 6.64 3.25 12.26
C LYS A 21 7.35 4.13 11.26
N LEU A 22 8.68 4.10 11.31
CA LEU A 22 9.49 4.65 10.23
C LEU A 22 9.46 3.66 9.06
N LYS A 23 8.99 4.11 7.89
CA LYS A 23 9.03 3.36 6.64
C LYS A 23 10.12 3.95 5.76
N VAL A 24 11.03 3.09 5.33
CA VAL A 24 12.14 3.43 4.44
C VAL A 24 11.84 2.81 3.09
N ILE A 25 11.68 3.64 2.07
CA ILE A 25 11.43 3.19 0.71
C ILE A 25 12.66 3.54 -0.12
N ARG A 26 13.27 2.50 -0.70
CA ARG A 26 14.41 2.64 -1.60
C ARG A 26 13.93 2.48 -3.02
N HIS A 27 14.30 3.44 -3.86
CA HIS A 27 14.05 3.45 -5.29
C HIS A 27 15.37 3.58 -6.01
N TYR A 28 15.42 3.08 -7.24
CA TYR A 28 16.60 3.18 -8.08
C TYR A 28 16.21 3.91 -9.38
N ASP A 29 17.05 4.80 -9.86
CA ASP A 29 16.82 5.44 -11.16
C ASP A 29 17.10 4.45 -12.30
N ASN A 30 16.55 4.75 -13.48
CA ASN A 30 16.81 3.99 -14.72
C ASN A 30 18.09 4.45 -15.43
N ASP A 31 19.04 5.04 -14.71
CA ASP A 31 20.31 5.53 -15.24
C ASP A 31 21.38 4.44 -15.26
N GLU A 32 22.57 4.78 -15.76
CA GLU A 32 23.67 3.82 -15.89
C GLU A 32 24.12 3.30 -14.52
N GLN A 33 24.08 4.15 -13.49
CA GLN A 33 24.54 3.82 -12.14
C GLN A 33 23.47 3.12 -11.29
N ASN A 34 22.22 3.05 -11.78
CA ASN A 34 21.04 2.68 -11.00
C ASN A 34 21.01 3.47 -9.68
N THR A 35 21.06 4.80 -9.78
CA THR A 35 21.23 5.71 -8.64
C THR A 35 20.18 5.45 -7.58
N GLU A 36 20.61 5.15 -6.35
CA GLU A 36 19.72 4.88 -5.23
C GLU A 36 19.17 6.18 -4.65
N LYS A 37 17.85 6.28 -4.59
CA LYS A 37 17.10 7.34 -3.92
C LYS A 37 16.31 6.73 -2.78
N THR A 38 16.31 7.40 -1.64
CA THR A 38 15.61 6.92 -0.46
C THR A 38 14.61 7.96 0.03
N THR A 39 13.38 7.51 0.22
CA THR A 39 12.30 8.27 0.82
C THR A 39 11.97 7.65 2.17
N VAL A 40 11.93 8.50 3.21
CA VAL A 40 11.70 8.09 4.60
C VAL A 40 10.44 8.77 5.09
N LEU A 41 9.49 7.98 5.57
CA LEU A 41 8.22 8.44 6.12
C LEU A 41 8.06 7.96 7.55
N LEU A 42 7.60 8.85 8.43
CA LEU A 42 7.01 8.45 9.69
C LEU A 42 5.53 8.14 9.45
N MET A 43 5.17 6.86 9.45
CA MET A 43 3.79 6.39 9.37
C MET A 43 3.13 6.48 10.74
N LYS A 44 2.04 7.26 10.84
CA LYS A 44 1.30 7.52 12.09
C LYS A 44 0.31 6.39 12.41
N ILE A 45 0.78 5.15 12.32
CA ILE A 45 -0.03 3.93 12.44
C ILE A 45 -0.73 3.89 13.80
N GLY A 46 0.00 4.15 14.88
CA GLY A 46 -0.53 4.11 16.24
C GLY A 46 -1.29 5.37 16.61
N THR A 47 -0.64 6.51 16.42
CA THR A 47 -1.11 7.78 17.00
C THR A 47 -2.28 8.39 16.26
N LYS A 48 -2.46 8.06 14.96
CA LYS A 48 -3.53 8.59 14.11
C LYS A 48 -4.37 7.49 13.48
N ILE A 49 -3.77 6.62 12.66
CA ILE A 49 -4.51 5.70 11.79
C ILE A 49 -5.33 4.71 12.61
N HIS A 50 -4.71 3.88 13.46
CA HIS A 50 -5.44 2.91 14.28
C HIS A 50 -6.38 3.60 15.25
N LYS A 51 -5.97 4.71 15.88
CA LYS A 51 -6.80 5.47 16.79
C LYS A 51 -8.10 6.00 16.15
N ALA A 52 -8.08 6.31 14.86
CA ALA A 52 -9.22 6.84 14.12
C ALA A 52 -10.10 5.77 13.46
N HIS A 53 -9.74 4.49 13.54
CA HIS A 53 -10.41 3.43 12.77
C HIS A 53 -10.70 2.18 13.61
N VAL A 54 -9.69 1.69 14.34
CA VAL A 54 -9.76 0.40 15.04
C VAL A 54 -10.61 0.55 16.30
N GLY A 55 -11.60 -0.33 16.44
CA GLY A 55 -12.55 -0.31 17.57
C GLY A 55 -13.66 0.73 17.45
N LEU A 56 -13.65 1.58 16.42
CA LEU A 56 -14.73 2.52 16.14
C LEU A 56 -15.84 1.86 15.32
N ASP A 57 -17.03 2.43 15.41
CA ASP A 57 -18.17 2.01 14.60
C ASP A 57 -18.18 2.81 13.30
N ILE A 58 -17.50 2.25 12.30
CA ILE A 58 -17.40 2.80 10.95
C ILE A 58 -18.00 1.77 10.00
N GLU A 59 -18.97 2.20 9.23
CA GLU A 59 -19.61 1.40 8.21
C GLU A 59 -19.46 2.08 6.85
N TYR A 60 -19.53 1.29 5.79
CA TYR A 60 -19.43 1.80 4.42
C TYR A 60 -20.31 1.00 3.45
N ILE A 61 -20.59 1.61 2.31
CA ILE A 61 -21.29 1.01 1.18
C ILE A 61 -20.39 1.14 -0.04
N SER A 62 -20.18 0.05 -0.78
CA SER A 62 -19.42 0.06 -2.03
C SER A 62 -20.29 0.44 -3.23
N SER A 63 -19.68 1.04 -4.25
CA SER A 63 -20.33 1.36 -5.52
C SER A 63 -20.45 0.12 -6.40
N GLY A 64 -21.68 -0.38 -6.59
CA GLY A 64 -21.94 -1.49 -7.52
C GLY A 64 -21.25 -2.79 -7.09
N SER A 65 -20.57 -3.45 -8.04
CA SER A 65 -19.91 -4.75 -7.81
C SER A 65 -18.45 -4.65 -7.38
N ASP A 66 -17.83 -3.47 -7.44
CA ASP A 66 -16.43 -3.28 -7.07
C ASP A 66 -16.31 -2.95 -5.57
N PRO A 67 -15.74 -3.84 -4.74
CA PRO A 67 -15.57 -3.57 -3.33
C PRO A 67 -14.56 -2.44 -3.07
N GLN A 68 -13.69 -2.08 -4.02
CA GLN A 68 -12.69 -1.04 -3.82
C GLN A 68 -13.26 0.37 -3.93
N THR A 69 -14.34 0.58 -4.67
CA THR A 69 -14.97 1.88 -4.78
C THR A 69 -16.00 2.07 -3.67
N ILE A 70 -15.82 3.06 -2.80
CA ILE A 70 -16.76 3.37 -1.72
C ILE A 70 -17.65 4.54 -2.14
N SER A 71 -18.96 4.37 -1.98
CA SER A 71 -19.95 5.39 -2.31
C SER A 71 -20.39 6.19 -1.08
N THR A 72 -20.39 5.55 0.08
CA THR A 72 -20.92 6.10 1.32
C THR A 72 -20.14 5.56 2.51
N VAL A 73 -19.84 6.44 3.46
CA VAL A 73 -19.22 6.12 4.75
C VAL A 73 -20.13 6.66 5.86
N ILE A 74 -20.39 5.83 6.86
CA ILE A 74 -21.18 6.16 8.04
C ILE A 74 -20.24 6.04 9.24
N ALA A 75 -19.98 7.16 9.92
CA ALA A 75 -19.06 7.21 11.04
C ALA A 75 -19.50 8.29 12.03
N ALA A 76 -19.43 7.99 13.33
CA ALA A 76 -19.77 8.93 14.41
C ALA A 76 -21.14 9.63 14.23
N GLY A 77 -22.14 8.90 13.73
CA GLY A 77 -23.50 9.43 13.49
C GLY A 77 -23.63 10.35 12.26
N LYS A 78 -22.57 10.51 11.47
CA LYS A 78 -22.56 11.25 10.21
C LYS A 78 -22.53 10.31 9.02
N THR A 79 -23.16 10.73 7.92
CA THR A 79 -23.11 10.04 6.63
C THR A 79 -22.38 10.93 5.63
N TYR A 80 -21.31 10.41 5.08
CA TYR A 80 -20.49 11.02 4.04
C TYR A 80 -20.73 10.26 2.74
N SER A 81 -20.99 10.96 1.65
CA SER A 81 -21.26 10.34 0.35
C SER A 81 -20.61 11.13 -0.76
N VAL A 82 -20.16 10.45 -1.80
CA VAL A 82 -19.72 11.11 -3.04
C VAL A 82 -20.92 11.69 -3.79
N GLU A 83 -20.70 12.74 -4.57
CA GLU A 83 -21.78 13.39 -5.32
C GLU A 83 -22.48 12.41 -6.28
N GLY A 84 -23.81 12.40 -6.27
CA GLY A 84 -24.61 11.50 -7.11
C GLY A 84 -24.65 10.04 -6.65
N ALA A 85 -24.02 9.69 -5.52
CA ALA A 85 -24.12 8.35 -4.95
C ALA A 85 -25.55 8.05 -4.49
N LEU A 86 -26.11 6.94 -4.98
CA LEU A 86 -27.23 6.29 -4.33
C LEU A 86 -26.66 5.46 -3.18
N ALA A 87 -27.07 5.76 -1.94
CA ALA A 87 -26.78 4.93 -0.77
C ALA A 87 -27.59 3.62 -0.84
N SER A 88 -27.36 2.83 -1.88
CA SER A 88 -28.03 1.56 -2.15
C SER A 88 -27.00 0.46 -2.24
N GLY A 89 -27.10 -0.51 -1.33
CA GLY A 89 -26.19 -1.64 -1.28
C GLY A 89 -26.12 -2.23 0.13
N PRO A 90 -25.45 -3.38 0.29
CA PRO A 90 -25.20 -3.94 1.60
C PRO A 90 -24.22 -3.04 2.36
N THR A 91 -24.65 -2.56 3.53
CA THR A 91 -23.78 -1.90 4.49
C THR A 91 -22.79 -2.91 5.06
N ARG A 92 -21.50 -2.54 5.10
CA ARG A 92 -20.43 -3.32 5.69
C ARG A 92 -19.78 -2.54 6.80
N ARG A 93 -19.57 -3.19 7.94
CA ARG A 93 -18.73 -2.65 9.01
C ARG A 93 -17.27 -2.81 8.61
N MET A 94 -16.50 -1.73 8.76
CA MET A 94 -15.07 -1.72 8.50
C MET A 94 -14.33 -2.59 9.51
N ASP A 95 -13.39 -3.40 9.04
CA ASP A 95 -12.54 -4.26 9.85
C ASP A 95 -11.07 -4.19 9.44
N CYS A 96 -10.21 -4.95 10.13
CA CYS A 96 -8.77 -4.93 9.88
C CYS A 96 -8.40 -5.30 8.43
N MET A 97 -9.18 -6.15 7.77
CA MET A 97 -8.90 -6.62 6.41
C MET A 97 -9.27 -5.59 5.36
N ASP A 98 -10.04 -4.55 5.68
CA ASP A 98 -10.28 -3.45 4.74
C ASP A 98 -9.02 -2.61 4.49
N CYS A 99 -8.06 -2.64 5.44
CA CYS A 99 -6.75 -2.02 5.34
C CYS A 99 -5.62 -3.05 5.13
N HIS A 100 -5.61 -4.13 5.92
CA HIS A 100 -4.61 -5.21 5.89
C HIS A 100 -5.08 -6.41 5.06
N ASN A 101 -5.66 -6.14 3.88
CA ASN A 101 -6.17 -7.16 2.97
C ASN A 101 -5.08 -8.11 2.42
N ARG A 102 -3.80 -7.82 2.69
CA ARG A 102 -2.64 -8.64 2.35
C ARG A 102 -1.65 -8.71 3.50
N SER A 103 -1.98 -9.51 4.52
CA SER A 103 -1.09 -9.70 5.68
C SER A 103 0.08 -10.68 5.42
N GLY A 104 0.09 -11.36 4.27
CA GLY A 104 1.09 -12.37 3.90
C GLY A 104 2.04 -11.87 2.81
N HIS A 105 1.77 -12.27 1.57
CA HIS A 105 2.56 -11.86 0.41
C HIS A 105 2.04 -10.55 -0.19
N ASP A 106 2.94 -9.59 -0.34
CA ASP A 106 2.72 -8.44 -1.20
C ASP A 106 2.95 -8.83 -2.65
N PHE A 107 1.99 -8.49 -3.52
CA PHE A 107 2.14 -8.64 -4.96
C PHE A 107 2.54 -7.29 -5.50
N GLU A 108 3.80 -7.23 -5.90
CA GLU A 108 4.47 -5.99 -6.21
C GLU A 108 4.10 -5.50 -7.61
N THR A 109 4.57 -4.30 -8.00
CA THR A 109 4.66 -3.95 -9.42
C THR A 109 6.02 -4.42 -9.93
N PRO A 110 6.23 -4.55 -11.25
CA PRO A 110 7.55 -4.85 -11.79
C PRO A 110 8.64 -3.91 -11.26
N GLU A 111 8.34 -2.61 -11.14
CA GLU A 111 9.25 -1.60 -10.61
C GLU A 111 9.62 -1.85 -9.16
N SER A 112 8.62 -2.00 -8.28
CA SER A 112 8.87 -2.13 -6.85
C SER A 112 9.50 -3.48 -6.51
N ALA A 113 9.16 -4.54 -7.26
CA ALA A 113 9.79 -5.85 -7.13
C ALA A 113 11.28 -5.80 -7.50
N VAL A 114 11.63 -5.05 -8.55
CA VAL A 114 13.04 -4.83 -8.94
C VAL A 114 13.76 -3.97 -7.91
N ASP A 115 13.15 -2.88 -7.45
CA ASP A 115 13.76 -2.03 -6.42
C ASP A 115 14.00 -2.83 -5.12
N GLN A 116 13.05 -3.66 -4.70
CA GLN A 116 13.21 -4.55 -3.54
C GLN A 116 14.29 -5.62 -3.79
N ALA A 117 14.37 -6.18 -5.00
CA ALA A 117 15.40 -7.15 -5.35
C ALA A 117 16.80 -6.52 -5.31
N ILE A 118 16.96 -5.26 -5.77
CA ILE A 118 18.23 -4.53 -5.65
C ILE A 118 18.55 -4.24 -4.18
N ALA A 119 17.59 -3.69 -3.44
CA ALA A 119 17.78 -3.31 -2.05
C ALA A 119 18.13 -4.50 -1.13
N SER A 120 17.60 -5.69 -1.43
CA SER A 120 17.89 -6.94 -0.70
C SER A 120 19.13 -7.68 -1.21
N GLY A 121 19.79 -7.19 -2.26
CA GLY A 121 20.95 -7.83 -2.88
C GLY A 121 20.62 -9.05 -3.74
N LYS A 122 19.34 -9.36 -3.98
CA LYS A 122 18.90 -10.42 -4.92
C LYS A 122 19.19 -10.06 -6.38
N LEU A 123 19.24 -8.77 -6.72
CA LEU A 123 19.62 -8.25 -8.04
C LEU A 123 20.86 -7.35 -7.91
N ASP A 124 21.92 -7.71 -8.62
CA ASP A 124 23.14 -6.89 -8.67
C ASP A 124 22.93 -5.61 -9.47
N ARG A 125 23.09 -4.46 -8.80
CA ARG A 125 23.00 -3.12 -9.41
C ARG A 125 24.29 -2.63 -10.08
N SER A 126 25.40 -3.37 -9.96
CA SER A 126 26.69 -2.95 -10.53
C SER A 126 26.67 -2.93 -12.06
N ARG A 127 25.73 -3.66 -12.67
CA ARG A 127 25.53 -3.67 -14.12
C ARG A 127 24.88 -2.36 -14.58
N PRO A 128 25.46 -1.69 -15.59
CA PRO A 128 24.85 -0.55 -16.26
C PRO A 128 23.39 -0.77 -16.65
N PHE A 129 22.51 0.14 -16.23
CA PHE A 129 21.07 0.12 -16.53
C PHE A 129 20.30 -1.15 -16.08
N ALA A 130 20.84 -1.91 -15.11
CA ALA A 130 20.24 -3.16 -14.62
C ALA A 130 18.76 -3.02 -14.27
N ARG A 131 18.39 -1.97 -13.52
CA ARG A 131 17.00 -1.74 -13.11
C ARG A 131 16.08 -1.58 -14.31
N ARG A 132 16.44 -0.69 -15.24
CA ARG A 132 15.68 -0.42 -16.47
C ARG A 132 15.47 -1.69 -17.28
N ASP A 133 16.55 -2.42 -17.53
CA ASP A 133 16.54 -3.62 -18.36
C ASP A 133 15.67 -4.72 -17.75
N VAL A 134 15.78 -4.94 -16.43
CA VAL A 134 14.99 -5.97 -15.74
C VAL A 134 13.51 -5.57 -15.67
N VAL A 135 13.18 -4.32 -15.36
CA VAL A 135 11.78 -3.84 -15.38
C VAL A 135 11.17 -4.04 -16.77
N ALA A 136 11.91 -3.69 -17.83
CA ALA A 136 11.45 -3.88 -19.20
C ALA A 136 11.20 -5.37 -19.51
N ALA A 137 12.10 -6.26 -19.09
CA ALA A 137 11.94 -7.70 -19.26
C ALA A 137 10.72 -8.26 -18.52
N LEU A 138 10.50 -7.85 -17.26
CA LEU A 138 9.35 -8.28 -16.45
C LEU A 138 8.01 -7.79 -17.02
N LYS A 139 7.98 -6.58 -17.60
CA LYS A 139 6.79 -6.04 -18.27
C LYS A 139 6.49 -6.75 -19.58
N ALA A 140 7.52 -7.07 -20.36
CA ALA A 140 7.35 -7.75 -21.64
C ALA A 140 6.86 -9.20 -21.46
N GLN A 141 7.21 -9.85 -20.35
CA GLN A 141 6.87 -11.25 -20.05
C GLN A 141 7.25 -12.24 -21.17
N ALA A 142 8.13 -11.84 -22.09
CA ALA A 142 8.51 -12.60 -23.26
C ALA A 142 9.82 -13.35 -23.02
N GLY A 143 9.87 -14.60 -23.50
CA GLY A 143 11.10 -15.42 -23.46
C GLY A 143 11.57 -15.74 -22.04
N LEU A 144 10.64 -15.96 -21.10
CA LEU A 144 10.91 -16.10 -19.66
C LEU A 144 11.96 -17.16 -19.34
N GLU A 145 11.97 -18.27 -20.07
CA GLU A 145 12.96 -19.35 -19.91
C GLU A 145 14.40 -18.90 -20.24
N GLN A 146 14.55 -17.91 -21.12
CA GLN A 146 15.82 -17.38 -21.61
C GLN A 146 16.31 -16.19 -20.76
N GLN A 147 15.50 -15.72 -19.80
CA GLN A 147 15.86 -14.60 -18.94
C GLN A 147 16.88 -15.00 -17.86
N PRO A 148 17.72 -14.06 -17.38
CA PRO A 148 18.62 -14.30 -16.26
C PRO A 148 17.89 -14.85 -15.02
N SER A 149 18.60 -15.59 -14.17
CA SER A 149 18.03 -16.22 -12.96
C SER A 149 17.34 -15.22 -12.02
N SER A 150 17.88 -14.01 -11.88
CA SER A 150 17.28 -12.94 -11.06
C SER A 150 15.93 -12.49 -11.59
N VAL A 151 15.78 -12.33 -12.92
CA VAL A 151 14.51 -11.95 -13.55
C VAL A 151 13.46 -13.05 -13.37
N ARG A 152 13.86 -14.32 -13.58
CA ARG A 152 12.97 -15.47 -13.37
C ARG A 152 12.52 -15.60 -11.92
N MET A 153 13.42 -15.34 -10.96
CA MET A 153 13.10 -15.33 -9.54
C MET A 153 12.03 -14.27 -9.23
N ILE A 154 12.27 -13.01 -9.61
CA ILE A 154 11.33 -11.90 -9.34
C ILE A 154 9.95 -12.21 -9.93
N LEU A 155 9.90 -12.77 -11.15
CA LEU A 155 8.66 -13.17 -11.78
C LEU A 155 7.95 -14.29 -11.00
N SER A 156 8.67 -15.34 -10.60
CA SER A 156 8.09 -16.48 -9.87
C SER A 156 7.58 -16.14 -8.47
N GLU A 157 8.04 -15.03 -7.89
CA GLU A 157 7.54 -14.52 -6.60
C GLU A 157 6.21 -13.76 -6.73
N ASN A 158 5.84 -13.30 -7.94
CA ASN A 158 4.73 -12.38 -8.15
C ASN A 158 3.70 -12.82 -9.21
N VAL A 159 4.08 -13.67 -10.15
CA VAL A 159 3.24 -14.11 -11.27
C VAL A 159 3.07 -15.62 -11.19
N PHE A 160 1.81 -16.05 -11.03
CA PHE A 160 1.39 -17.45 -10.94
C PHE A 160 0.29 -17.72 -11.96
N PRO A 161 0.66 -18.04 -13.22
CA PRO A 161 -0.30 -18.18 -14.32
C PRO A 161 -1.39 -19.22 -14.05
N GLU A 162 -1.05 -20.33 -13.39
CA GLU A 162 -1.97 -21.43 -13.07
C GLU A 162 -3.08 -20.99 -12.12
N MET A 163 -2.82 -19.96 -11.31
CA MET A 163 -3.79 -19.35 -10.38
C MET A 163 -4.45 -18.09 -10.95
N SER A 164 -4.18 -17.74 -12.21
CA SER A 164 -4.56 -16.45 -12.82
C SER A 164 -4.08 -15.24 -12.03
N ILE A 165 -2.90 -15.32 -11.40
CA ILE A 165 -2.32 -14.22 -10.62
C ILE A 165 -1.16 -13.59 -11.39
N SER A 166 -1.18 -12.27 -11.51
CA SER A 166 -0.15 -11.46 -12.15
C SER A 166 -0.02 -10.12 -11.42
N TRP A 167 0.80 -9.23 -11.97
CA TRP A 167 1.02 -7.87 -11.46
C TRP A 167 -0.32 -7.16 -11.28
N GLY A 168 -0.59 -6.68 -10.06
CA GLY A 168 -1.80 -5.92 -9.77
C GLY A 168 -3.10 -6.72 -9.65
N THR A 169 -3.09 -8.06 -9.70
CA THR A 169 -4.32 -8.89 -9.67
C THR A 169 -5.18 -8.67 -8.43
N TYR A 170 -4.59 -8.46 -7.25
CA TYR A 170 -5.37 -8.07 -6.06
C TYR A 170 -4.86 -6.78 -5.42
N PRO A 171 -5.78 -5.93 -4.92
CA PRO A 171 -5.43 -4.66 -4.29
C PRO A 171 -4.60 -4.86 -3.02
N ASN A 172 -3.82 -3.86 -2.67
CA ASN A 172 -3.18 -3.72 -1.36
C ASN A 172 -3.62 -2.39 -0.75
N ASN A 173 -4.32 -2.45 0.37
CA ASN A 173 -4.93 -1.27 0.98
C ASN A 173 -4.07 -0.63 2.10
N ALA A 174 -2.88 -1.14 2.35
CA ALA A 174 -1.97 -0.65 3.41
C ALA A 174 -1.24 0.66 3.04
N GLY A 175 -1.40 1.15 1.82
CA GLY A 175 -0.81 2.40 1.34
C GLY A 175 -1.49 2.87 0.05
N HIS A 176 -1.05 4.01 -0.48
CA HIS A 176 -1.68 4.66 -1.64
C HIS A 176 -0.77 4.79 -2.87
N GLU A 177 0.35 4.06 -2.92
CA GLU A 177 1.33 4.15 -4.01
C GLU A 177 0.86 3.43 -5.28
N LYS A 178 0.25 2.25 -5.11
CA LYS A 178 -0.12 1.34 -6.21
C LYS A 178 -1.63 1.17 -6.36
N PHE A 179 -2.34 1.28 -5.24
CA PHE A 179 -3.80 1.18 -5.15
C PHE A 179 -4.32 2.35 -4.34
N PRO A 180 -5.62 2.68 -4.39
CA PRO A 180 -6.15 3.82 -3.65
C PRO A 180 -5.98 3.72 -2.12
N GLY A 181 -6.01 2.51 -1.56
CA GLY A 181 -5.83 2.28 -0.12
C GLY A 181 -6.77 3.10 0.75
N CYS A 182 -6.21 3.94 1.63
CA CYS A 182 -6.99 4.83 2.50
C CYS A 182 -7.83 5.86 1.71
N PHE A 183 -7.38 6.26 0.52
CA PHE A 183 -8.10 7.20 -0.34
C PHE A 183 -9.40 6.63 -0.90
N ARG A 184 -9.71 5.35 -0.67
CA ARG A 184 -11.06 4.82 -0.92
C ARG A 184 -12.15 5.58 -0.15
N CYS A 185 -11.81 6.15 1.01
CA CYS A 185 -12.71 7.00 1.80
C CYS A 185 -12.15 8.40 2.03
N HIS A 186 -10.82 8.56 2.06
CA HIS A 186 -10.10 9.81 2.29
C HIS A 186 -9.75 10.52 0.96
N ASP A 187 -10.67 10.59 0.02
CA ASP A 187 -10.49 11.19 -1.32
C ASP A 187 -10.85 12.67 -1.40
N GLY A 188 -11.35 13.25 -0.31
CA GLY A 188 -11.91 14.61 -0.28
C GLY A 188 -13.27 14.74 -0.96
N GLN A 189 -13.82 13.66 -1.53
CA GLN A 189 -15.12 13.63 -2.21
C GLN A 189 -16.24 13.09 -1.33
N HIS A 190 -15.90 12.37 -0.26
CA HIS A 190 -16.86 11.94 0.76
C HIS A 190 -17.26 13.11 1.66
N VAL A 191 -18.41 13.71 1.36
CA VAL A 191 -18.91 14.91 2.04
C VAL A 191 -20.29 14.66 2.64
N THR A 192 -20.55 15.22 3.81
CA THR A 192 -21.87 15.23 4.46
C THR A 192 -22.80 16.24 3.79
N LYS A 193 -24.11 16.14 4.03
CA LYS A 193 -25.09 17.14 3.58
C LYS A 193 -24.82 18.56 4.12
N THR A 194 -24.12 18.67 5.24
CA THR A 194 -23.76 19.95 5.87
C THR A 194 -22.41 20.50 5.40
N GLY A 195 -21.70 19.77 4.53
CA GLY A 195 -20.43 20.20 3.94
C GLY A 195 -19.17 19.68 4.63
N ASP A 196 -19.27 18.94 5.73
CA ASP A 196 -18.10 18.30 6.35
C ASP A 196 -17.55 17.20 5.45
N SER A 197 -16.26 17.22 5.14
CA SER A 197 -15.59 16.18 4.35
C SER A 197 -14.72 15.27 5.21
N ILE A 198 -14.48 14.05 4.73
CA ILE A 198 -13.41 13.20 5.26
C ILE A 198 -12.08 13.80 4.81
N THR A 199 -11.17 14.04 5.76
CA THR A 199 -9.89 14.70 5.49
C THR A 199 -9.02 13.90 4.51
N GLN A 200 -8.38 14.59 3.57
CA GLN A 200 -7.31 14.07 2.70
C GLN A 200 -5.94 14.68 3.07
N ASP A 201 -5.83 15.29 4.26
CA ASP A 201 -4.55 15.84 4.73
C ASP A 201 -3.48 14.75 4.84
N CYS A 202 -2.34 14.92 4.15
CA CYS A 202 -1.25 13.95 4.15
C CYS A 202 -0.75 13.65 5.58
N GLY A 203 -0.72 14.70 6.41
CA GLY A 203 -0.28 14.66 7.81
C GLY A 203 -1.18 13.85 8.74
N ALA A 204 -2.39 13.49 8.30
CA ALA A 204 -3.26 12.56 9.01
C ALA A 204 -2.73 11.11 8.98
N CYS A 205 -1.96 10.76 7.95
CA CYS A 205 -1.46 9.40 7.74
C CYS A 205 0.04 9.27 7.99
N HIS A 206 0.83 10.19 7.44
CA HIS A 206 2.28 10.12 7.52
C HIS A 206 2.93 11.50 7.47
N GLU A 207 4.22 11.54 7.77
CA GLU A 207 5.06 12.72 7.62
C GLU A 207 6.29 12.33 6.79
N LEU A 208 6.64 13.17 5.81
CA LEU A 208 7.84 12.97 5.01
C LEU A 208 9.04 13.51 5.78
N VAL A 209 9.98 12.62 6.07
CA VAL A 209 11.20 12.94 6.84
C VAL A 209 12.39 13.16 5.91
N ALA A 210 12.42 12.42 4.79
CA ALA A 210 13.36 12.60 3.69
C ALA A 210 12.67 12.18 2.38
N VAL A 211 12.98 12.83 1.27
CA VAL A 211 12.33 12.56 -0.03
C VAL A 211 13.37 12.48 -1.12
N ASP A 212 13.46 11.32 -1.76
CA ASP A 212 14.34 11.05 -2.91
C ASP A 212 15.81 11.46 -2.69
N GLU A 213 16.28 11.30 -1.45
CA GLU A 213 17.64 11.66 -1.06
C GLU A 213 18.59 10.49 -1.24
N GLN A 214 19.80 10.77 -1.73
CA GLN A 214 20.91 9.82 -1.63
C GLN A 214 21.46 9.87 -0.20
N ASN A 215 21.51 8.72 0.47
CA ASN A 215 22.06 8.60 1.81
C ASN A 215 21.43 9.58 2.84
N PRO A 216 20.10 9.52 3.08
CA PRO A 216 19.42 10.45 3.97
C PRO A 216 20.04 10.47 5.36
N LYS A 217 20.31 11.67 5.90
CA LYS A 217 20.96 11.83 7.22
C LYS A 217 20.20 11.09 8.33
N ILE A 218 18.87 11.09 8.28
CA ILE A 218 18.03 10.42 9.28
C ILE A 218 18.35 8.92 9.41
N LEU A 219 18.71 8.23 8.32
CA LEU A 219 19.06 6.81 8.39
C LEU A 219 20.41 6.59 9.05
N LYS A 220 21.36 7.50 8.81
CA LYS A 220 22.66 7.49 9.49
C LYS A 220 22.51 7.73 10.98
N ASP A 221 21.71 8.74 11.36
CA ASP A 221 21.47 9.10 12.75
C ASP A 221 20.78 7.96 13.52
N LEU A 222 19.99 7.12 12.84
CA LEU A 222 19.33 5.94 13.40
C LEU A 222 20.13 4.63 13.28
N GLY A 223 21.31 4.64 12.66
CA GLY A 223 22.13 3.43 12.45
C GLY A 223 21.50 2.41 11.49
N LEU A 224 20.68 2.86 10.54
CA LEU A 224 19.96 2.02 9.56
C LEU A 224 20.62 2.04 8.17
N GLN A 225 21.89 2.43 8.10
CA GLN A 225 22.65 2.62 6.86
C GLN A 225 23.87 1.71 6.81
#